data_AF-G2QWG0-F1
#
_entry.id   AF-G2QWG0-F1
#
_cell.length_a   1.000
_cell.length_b   1.000
_cell.length_c   1.000
_cell.angle_alpha   90.00
_cell.angle_beta   90.00
_cell.angle_gamma   90.00
#
_symmetry.space_group_name_H-M   'P 1'
#
loop_
_entity.id
_entity.type
_entity.pdbx_description
1 polymer ?
#
loop_
_entity_poly.entity_id
_entity_poly.type
_entity_poly.pdbx_seq_one_letter_code
_entity_poly.pdbx_strand_id
1 'polypeptide(L)'
;MAANGTSGSLPVISALETLTATTTTPATIAVAVVVGLLLLLHSLSPRVDAREPPVVKPRIPFIGHALGMMRQQAQYHVALQRATGKPIATLPMLTGKMYAVWDPHLIAAGLRNKALSTTPHMKAVTPAVTGLSAPMVDMLGSPAGDHLVDRIMLHAIPPSFKGASAQHLTTTALAGLARELSALARPEKPPTPAAAAAATTTIPNTWLWLRHLLTATTGPALYGPADPFAQH
;
A
#
# COMPACT_ATOMS: atom_id res chain seq x y z
N MET A 1 29.82 -43.38 82.71
CA MET A 1 30.39 -42.02 82.58
C MET A 1 29.76 -41.41 81.34
N ALA A 2 28.74 -40.58 81.55
CA ALA A 2 27.95 -39.95 80.51
C ALA A 2 28.46 -38.52 80.28
N ALA A 3 28.47 -38.06 79.02
CA ALA A 3 27.88 -36.78 78.63
C ALA A 3 27.93 -36.64 77.10
N ASN A 4 26.73 -36.49 76.55
CA ASN A 4 26.38 -36.24 75.17
C ASN A 4 26.55 -34.73 74.86
N GLY A 5 27.07 -34.37 73.68
CA GLY A 5 27.30 -32.99 73.27
C GLY A 5 26.87 -32.76 71.83
N THR A 6 25.56 -32.61 71.62
CA THR A 6 24.93 -32.22 70.35
C THR A 6 25.14 -30.72 70.08
N SER A 7 25.93 -30.38 69.06
CA SER A 7 26.01 -29.02 68.52
C SER A 7 24.91 -28.85 67.47
N GLY A 8 23.92 -28.01 67.79
CA GLY A 8 22.86 -27.63 66.87
C GLY A 8 23.39 -26.68 65.80
N SER A 9 23.36 -27.14 64.54
CA SER A 9 23.56 -26.30 63.37
C SER A 9 22.38 -25.32 63.24
N LEU A 10 22.72 -24.04 63.11
CA LEU A 10 21.76 -22.94 63.02
C LEU A 10 20.90 -23.05 61.73
N PRO A 11 19.57 -22.91 61.82
CA PRO A 11 18.63 -23.08 60.69
C PRO A 11 18.67 -21.94 59.65
N VAL A 12 19.59 -20.99 59.80
CA VAL A 12 19.64 -19.74 59.03
C VAL A 12 20.29 -19.95 57.66
N ILE A 13 21.22 -20.91 57.53
CA ILE A 13 21.89 -21.17 56.24
C ILE A 13 20.97 -21.95 55.30
N SER A 14 20.16 -22.87 55.83
CA SER A 14 19.18 -23.63 55.04
C SER A 14 18.01 -22.77 54.52
N ALA A 15 17.71 -21.65 55.19
CA ALA A 15 16.66 -20.71 54.78
C ALA A 15 17.07 -19.81 53.59
N LEU A 16 18.38 -19.67 53.33
CA LEU A 16 18.91 -18.92 52.18
C LEU A 16 18.97 -19.79 50.91
N GLU A 17 19.24 -21.09 51.05
CA GLU A 17 19.20 -22.03 49.91
C GLU A 17 17.77 -22.29 49.41
N THR A 18 16.76 -22.24 50.29
CA THR A 18 15.35 -22.42 49.90
C THR A 18 14.75 -21.23 49.15
N LEU A 19 15.35 -20.03 49.23
CA LEU A 19 14.89 -18.86 48.48
C LEU A 19 15.39 -18.88 47.03
N THR A 20 16.55 -19.48 46.76
CA THR A 20 17.09 -19.67 45.40
C THR A 20 16.54 -20.91 44.70
N ALA A 21 15.91 -21.83 45.44
CA ALA A 21 15.25 -23.02 44.90
C ALA A 21 13.76 -22.78 44.62
N THR A 22 13.39 -21.59 44.13
CA THR A 22 12.07 -21.45 43.51
C THR A 22 12.16 -22.14 42.15
N THR A 23 11.74 -23.39 42.09
CA THR A 23 11.55 -24.11 40.84
C THR A 23 10.66 -23.26 39.94
N THR A 24 11.28 -22.55 39.00
CA THR A 24 10.59 -21.80 37.96
C THR A 24 9.93 -22.83 37.07
N THR A 25 8.72 -23.24 37.44
CA THR A 25 7.91 -24.11 36.61
C THR A 25 7.72 -23.41 35.26
N PRO A 26 7.69 -24.14 34.14
CA PRO A 26 7.49 -23.54 32.81
C PRO A 26 6.25 -22.63 32.76
N ALA A 27 5.25 -22.90 33.62
CA ALA A 27 4.09 -22.05 33.82
C ALA A 27 4.42 -20.63 34.35
N THR A 28 5.32 -20.50 35.32
CA THR A 28 5.73 -19.18 35.86
C THR A 28 6.47 -18.34 34.82
N ILE A 29 7.36 -18.97 34.03
CA ILE A 29 8.06 -18.31 32.91
C ILE A 29 7.06 -17.87 31.85
N ALA A 30 6.11 -18.74 31.49
CA ALA A 30 5.07 -18.42 30.51
C ALA A 30 4.20 -17.23 30.97
N VAL A 31 3.79 -17.19 32.23
CA VAL A 31 3.02 -16.07 32.79
C VAL A 31 3.84 -14.79 32.79
N ALA A 32 5.11 -14.83 33.22
CA ALA A 32 5.99 -13.66 33.21
C ALA A 32 6.22 -13.12 31.79
N VAL A 33 6.39 -14.00 30.80
CA VAL A 33 6.51 -13.62 29.39
C VAL A 33 5.21 -12.99 28.87
N VAL A 34 4.05 -13.56 29.19
CA VAL A 34 2.75 -13.00 28.77
C VAL A 34 2.50 -11.64 29.41
N VAL A 35 2.75 -11.50 30.72
CA VAL A 35 2.60 -10.22 31.42
C VAL A 35 3.60 -9.19 30.90
N GLY A 36 4.86 -9.56 30.71
CA GLY A 36 5.89 -8.70 30.11
C GLY A 36 5.50 -8.26 28.70
N LEU A 37 4.96 -9.16 27.88
CA LEU A 37 4.44 -8.84 26.55
C LEU A 37 3.24 -7.90 26.62
N LEU A 38 2.28 -8.13 27.53
CA LEU A 38 1.11 -7.25 27.70
C LEU A 38 1.52 -5.84 28.17
N LEU A 39 2.48 -5.74 29.09
CA LEU A 39 3.02 -4.46 29.57
C LEU A 39 3.79 -3.73 28.48
N LEU A 40 4.56 -4.46 27.66
CA LEU A 40 5.24 -3.92 26.49
C LEU A 40 4.21 -3.39 25.48
N LEU A 41 3.21 -4.20 25.12
CA LEU A 41 2.14 -3.80 24.20
C LEU A 41 1.32 -2.61 24.72
N HIS A 42 1.10 -2.53 26.04
CA HIS A 42 0.45 -1.40 26.67
C HIS A 42 1.32 -0.14 26.62
N SER A 43 2.61 -0.26 26.93
CA SER A 43 3.56 0.86 26.91
C SER A 43 3.80 1.41 25.51
N LEU A 44 3.76 0.54 24.49
CA LEU A 44 3.86 0.94 23.09
C LEU A 44 2.53 1.47 22.53
N SER A 45 1.41 1.33 23.25
CA SER A 45 0.12 1.81 22.74
C SER A 45 0.19 3.33 22.57
N PRO A 46 -0.09 3.86 21.36
CA PRO A 46 0.07 5.27 21.10
C PRO A 46 -0.84 6.09 21.99
N ARG A 47 -0.28 7.10 22.66
CA ARG A 47 -1.05 8.10 23.40
C ARG A 47 -1.89 8.88 22.39
N VAL A 48 -3.17 8.96 22.70
CA VAL A 48 -4.17 9.58 21.83
C VAL A 48 -4.72 10.79 22.57
N ASP A 49 -4.62 11.95 21.94
CA ASP A 49 -5.24 13.17 22.43
C ASP A 49 -6.77 13.03 22.36
N ALA A 50 -7.48 13.56 23.36
CA ALA A 50 -8.95 13.57 23.36
C ALA A 50 -9.55 14.34 22.17
N ARG A 51 -8.76 15.20 21.51
CA ARG A 51 -9.13 15.91 20.28
C ARG A 51 -8.97 15.09 19.00
N GLU A 52 -8.27 13.95 19.07
CA GLU A 52 -8.09 13.08 17.91
C GLU A 52 -9.34 12.26 17.61
N PRO A 53 -9.55 11.84 16.33
CA PRO A 53 -10.60 10.91 15.98
C PRO A 53 -10.51 9.59 16.78
N PRO A 54 -11.63 8.89 16.98
CA PRO A 54 -11.66 7.68 17.79
C PRO A 54 -10.68 6.62 17.29
N VAL A 55 -9.97 5.99 18.22
CA VAL A 55 -8.99 4.95 17.89
C VAL A 55 -9.69 3.63 17.65
N VAL A 56 -9.36 3.00 16.53
CA VAL A 56 -9.77 1.62 16.25
C VAL A 56 -8.55 0.74 16.40
N LYS A 57 -8.60 -0.17 17.37
CA LYS A 57 -7.48 -1.09 17.62
C LYS A 57 -7.59 -2.32 16.71
N PRO A 58 -6.47 -2.82 16.17
CA PRO A 58 -6.47 -4.05 15.39
C PRO A 58 -6.56 -5.28 16.31
N ARG A 59 -6.98 -6.42 15.76
CA ARG A 59 -7.00 -7.70 16.49
C ARG A 59 -5.60 -8.16 16.95
N ILE A 60 -4.59 -7.88 16.13
CA ILE A 60 -3.18 -8.07 16.47
C ILE A 60 -2.58 -6.67 16.66
N PRO A 61 -2.13 -6.28 17.86
CA PRO A 61 -1.60 -4.95 18.11
C PRO A 61 -0.39 -4.64 17.20
N PHE A 62 -0.22 -3.37 16.82
CA PHE A 62 0.82 -2.81 15.93
C PHE A 62 0.81 -3.28 14.48
N ILE A 63 0.68 -4.57 14.23
CA ILE A 63 0.87 -5.17 12.89
C ILE A 63 -0.48 -5.52 12.23
N GLY A 64 -1.55 -5.70 13.01
CA GLY A 64 -2.81 -6.23 12.49
C GLY A 64 -3.47 -5.33 11.42
N HIS A 65 -3.33 -4.01 11.52
CA HIS A 65 -3.79 -3.11 10.46
C HIS A 65 -2.95 -3.26 9.19
N ALA A 66 -1.60 -3.26 9.31
CA ALA A 66 -0.70 -3.42 8.19
C ALA A 66 -0.92 -4.76 7.46
N LEU A 67 -1.02 -5.86 8.21
CA LEU A 67 -1.26 -7.18 7.64
C LEU A 67 -2.64 -7.29 6.98
N GLY A 68 -3.66 -6.67 7.58
CA GLY A 68 -5.00 -6.57 7.01
C GLY A 68 -4.98 -5.83 5.67
N MET A 69 -4.30 -4.69 5.60
CA MET A 69 -4.12 -3.91 4.37
C MET A 69 -3.31 -4.66 3.32
N MET A 70 -2.25 -5.39 3.70
CA MET A 70 -1.47 -6.19 2.74
C MET A 70 -2.28 -7.34 2.13
N ARG A 71 -3.15 -7.99 2.93
CA ARG A 71 -3.94 -9.16 2.48
C ARG A 71 -5.21 -8.78 1.74
N GLN A 72 -5.94 -7.78 2.23
CA GLN A 72 -7.26 -7.42 1.72
C GLN A 72 -7.24 -6.10 0.93
N GLN A 73 -6.13 -5.36 0.95
CA GLN A 73 -5.97 -4.09 0.23
C GLN A 73 -7.14 -3.15 0.50
N ALA A 74 -7.81 -2.65 -0.54
CA ALA A 74 -8.95 -1.77 -0.42
C ALA A 74 -10.12 -2.39 0.38
N GLN A 75 -10.32 -3.70 0.32
CA GLN A 75 -11.39 -4.39 1.04
C GLN A 75 -11.21 -4.32 2.56
N TYR A 76 -9.97 -4.14 3.03
CA TYR A 76 -9.70 -3.95 4.46
C TYR A 76 -10.42 -2.71 5.00
N HIS A 77 -10.34 -1.60 4.29
CA HIS A 77 -10.98 -0.35 4.70
C HIS A 77 -12.50 -0.45 4.68
N VAL A 78 -13.08 -1.22 3.75
CA VAL A 78 -14.52 -1.50 3.70
C VAL A 78 -14.96 -2.36 4.88
N ALA A 79 -14.24 -3.44 5.16
CA ALA A 79 -14.53 -4.31 6.30
C ALA A 79 -14.41 -3.57 7.63
N LEU A 80 -13.39 -2.71 7.75
CA LEU A 80 -13.16 -1.89 8.95
C LEU A 80 -14.26 -0.85 9.17
N GLN A 81 -14.73 -0.21 8.11
CA GLN A 81 -15.87 0.72 8.18
C GLN A 81 -17.15 0.01 8.62
N ARG A 82 -17.44 -1.16 8.07
CA ARG A 82 -18.63 -1.95 8.44
C ARG A 82 -18.57 -2.43 9.89
N ALA A 83 -17.39 -2.84 10.37
CA ALA A 83 -17.22 -3.33 11.72
C ALA A 83 -17.29 -2.21 12.78
N THR A 84 -16.87 -0.99 12.43
CA THR A 84 -16.77 0.13 13.39
C THR A 84 -17.94 1.09 13.32
N GLY A 85 -18.56 1.25 12.15
CA GLY A 85 -19.62 2.23 11.89
C GLY A 85 -19.17 3.69 12.02
N LYS A 86 -17.86 3.97 12.06
CA LYS A 86 -17.34 5.32 12.32
C LYS A 86 -17.11 6.10 11.02
N PRO A 87 -17.39 7.42 10.98
CA PRO A 87 -17.13 8.26 9.81
C PRO A 87 -15.63 8.57 9.62
N ILE A 88 -14.87 8.56 10.72
CA ILE A 88 -13.42 8.77 10.76
C ILE A 88 -12.83 7.97 11.93
N ALA A 89 -11.63 7.42 11.75
CA ALA A 89 -10.93 6.68 12.78
C ALA A 89 -9.41 6.87 12.74
N THR A 90 -8.79 6.77 13.91
CA THR A 90 -7.33 6.73 14.08
C THR A 90 -6.88 5.28 14.14
N LEU A 91 -6.00 4.89 13.21
CA LEU A 91 -5.45 3.55 13.10
C LEU A 91 -3.97 3.58 13.55
N PRO A 92 -3.61 2.88 14.63
CA PRO A 92 -2.23 2.76 15.06
C PRO A 92 -1.45 1.88 14.08
N MET A 93 -0.43 2.44 13.44
CA MET A 93 0.46 1.76 12.51
C MET A 93 1.81 1.48 13.17
N LEU A 94 2.62 0.62 12.54
CA LEU A 94 4.00 0.37 12.98
C LEU A 94 4.84 1.66 12.94
N THR A 95 4.63 2.49 11.91
CA THR A 95 5.34 3.75 11.66
C THR A 95 4.43 4.98 11.85
N GLY A 96 3.70 5.02 12.97
CA GLY A 96 2.94 6.20 13.38
C GLY A 96 1.42 5.99 13.41
N LYS A 97 0.66 7.01 13.02
CA LYS A 97 -0.81 6.99 13.02
C LYS A 97 -1.31 7.20 11.58
N MET A 98 -2.31 6.43 11.18
CA MET A 98 -3.04 6.65 9.93
C MET A 98 -4.47 7.04 10.27
N TYR A 99 -4.97 8.11 9.66
CA TYR A 99 -6.38 8.50 9.77
C TYR A 99 -7.16 7.93 8.60
N ALA A 100 -8.15 7.08 8.88
CA ALA A 100 -9.06 6.55 7.89
C ALA A 100 -10.35 7.38 7.91
N VAL A 101 -10.71 7.95 6.75
CA VAL A 101 -11.90 8.79 6.58
C VAL A 101 -12.85 8.10 5.61
N TRP A 102 -14.10 7.91 6.02
CA TRP A 102 -15.16 7.30 5.20
C TRP A 102 -16.32 8.24 4.93
N ASP A 103 -16.44 9.33 5.68
CA ASP A 103 -17.45 10.36 5.44
C ASP A 103 -17.14 11.17 4.16
N PRO A 104 -18.07 11.25 3.18
CA PRO A 104 -17.83 11.98 1.94
C PRO A 104 -17.55 13.47 2.12
N HIS A 105 -18.16 14.12 3.12
CA HIS A 105 -17.95 15.54 3.38
C HIS A 105 -16.54 15.78 3.94
N LEU A 106 -16.08 14.93 4.86
CA LEU A 106 -14.72 14.98 5.39
C LEU A 106 -13.67 14.66 4.31
N ILE A 107 -13.94 13.70 3.42
CA ILE A 107 -13.07 13.40 2.28
C ILE A 107 -12.94 14.64 1.38
N ALA A 108 -14.06 15.25 1.00
CA ALA A 108 -14.07 16.45 0.16
C ALA A 108 -13.35 17.63 0.83
N ALA A 109 -13.56 17.83 2.13
CA ALA A 109 -12.88 18.85 2.91
C ALA A 109 -11.36 18.59 2.99
N GLY A 110 -10.94 17.34 3.22
CA GLY A 110 -9.55 16.93 3.25
C GLY A 110 -8.84 17.14 1.91
N LEU A 111 -9.46 16.72 0.80
CA LEU A 111 -8.89 16.89 -0.54
C LEU A 111 -8.72 18.37 -0.96
N ARG A 112 -9.46 19.29 -0.33
CA ARG A 112 -9.33 20.74 -0.56
C ARG A 112 -8.38 21.41 0.43
N ASN A 113 -7.96 20.72 1.49
CA ASN A 113 -7.16 21.30 2.55
C ASN A 113 -5.66 21.28 2.20
N LYS A 114 -5.05 22.47 2.12
CA LYS A 114 -3.62 22.65 1.81
C LYS A 114 -2.68 22.14 2.91
N ALA A 115 -3.18 21.91 4.13
CA ALA A 115 -2.38 21.34 5.21
C ALA A 115 -2.12 19.83 5.03
N LEU A 116 -2.91 19.14 4.19
CA LEU A 116 -2.68 17.74 3.86
C LEU A 116 -1.80 17.66 2.61
N SER A 117 -0.58 17.17 2.78
CA SER A 117 0.38 17.01 1.68
C SER A 117 0.53 15.55 1.25
N THR A 118 0.36 15.30 -0.05
CA THR A 118 0.66 14.01 -0.70
C THR A 118 2.10 13.94 -1.21
N THR A 119 2.84 15.05 -1.18
CA THR A 119 4.22 15.16 -1.70
C THR A 119 5.17 14.09 -1.16
N PRO A 120 5.17 13.75 0.15
CA PRO A 120 6.06 12.69 0.66
C PRO A 120 5.81 11.32 0.01
N HIS A 121 4.54 10.98 -0.22
CA HIS A 121 4.17 9.72 -0.87
C HIS A 121 4.52 9.74 -2.36
N MET A 122 4.30 10.87 -3.04
CA MET A 122 4.71 11.02 -4.44
C MET A 122 6.21 10.85 -4.61
N LYS A 123 7.04 11.52 -3.79
CA LYS A 123 8.51 11.40 -3.85
C LYS A 123 8.98 9.95 -3.74
N ALA A 124 8.35 9.15 -2.89
CA ALA A 124 8.69 7.74 -2.73
C ALA A 124 8.35 6.89 -3.97
N VAL A 125 7.31 7.26 -4.72
CA VAL A 125 6.80 6.49 -5.86
C VAL A 125 7.37 6.98 -7.21
N THR A 126 7.67 8.27 -7.34
CA THR A 126 8.10 8.90 -8.60
C THR A 126 9.29 8.20 -9.28
N PRO A 127 10.38 7.83 -8.57
CA PRO A 127 11.52 7.15 -9.23
C PRO A 127 11.11 5.84 -9.90
N ALA A 128 10.27 5.04 -9.24
CA ALA A 128 9.82 3.76 -9.76
C ALA A 128 8.89 3.89 -10.99
N VAL A 129 8.13 4.99 -11.08
CA VAL A 129 7.17 5.22 -12.17
C VAL A 129 7.82 5.93 -13.36
N THR A 130 8.70 6.88 -13.10
CA THR A 130 9.24 7.80 -14.14
C THR A 130 10.65 7.44 -14.59
N GLY A 131 11.35 6.57 -13.87
CA GLY A 131 12.78 6.31 -14.10
C GLY A 131 13.70 7.47 -13.73
N LEU A 132 13.18 8.55 -13.12
CA LEU A 132 13.98 9.67 -12.67
C LEU A 132 14.88 9.27 -11.49
N SER A 133 16.09 9.84 -11.44
CA SER A 133 17.00 9.63 -10.32
C SER A 133 16.47 10.29 -9.03
N ALA A 134 16.77 9.70 -7.87
CA ALA A 134 16.35 10.25 -6.58
C ALA A 134 16.79 11.72 -6.38
N PRO A 135 18.03 12.15 -6.73
CA PRO A 135 18.41 13.56 -6.64
C PRO A 135 17.57 14.50 -7.51
N MET A 136 17.15 14.04 -8.71
CA MET A 136 16.28 14.82 -9.58
C MET A 136 14.88 14.97 -8.98
N VAL A 137 14.33 13.89 -8.39
CA VAL A 137 13.03 13.92 -7.71
C VAL A 137 13.07 14.82 -6.48
N ASP A 138 14.16 14.81 -5.71
CA ASP A 138 14.32 15.68 -4.56
C ASP A 138 14.43 17.15 -4.96
N MET A 139 15.17 17.45 -6.03
CA MET A 139 15.27 18.79 -6.61
C MET A 139 13.90 19.28 -7.12
N LEU A 140 13.15 18.44 -7.84
CA LEU A 140 11.81 18.78 -8.33
C LEU A 140 10.82 19.05 -7.21
N GLY A 141 10.92 18.32 -6.09
CA GLY A 141 10.08 18.55 -4.91
C GLY A 141 10.71 19.48 -3.87
N SER A 142 11.67 20.33 -4.29
CA SER A 142 12.20 21.43 -3.49
C SER A 142 11.50 22.75 -3.90
N PRO A 143 11.58 23.82 -3.08
CA PRO A 143 11.01 25.12 -3.45
C PRO A 143 11.49 25.67 -4.80
N ALA A 144 12.68 25.27 -5.25
CA ALA A 144 13.21 25.64 -6.56
C ALA A 144 12.50 24.91 -7.72
N GLY A 145 11.99 23.69 -7.48
CA GLY A 145 11.29 22.85 -8.44
C GLY A 145 9.77 23.06 -8.47
N ASP A 146 9.19 23.63 -7.41
CA ASP A 146 7.73 23.82 -7.26
C ASP A 146 7.11 24.53 -8.49
N HIS A 147 7.73 25.60 -8.99
CA HIS A 147 7.23 26.30 -10.17
C HIS A 147 7.22 25.46 -11.45
N LEU A 148 8.18 24.54 -11.60
CA LEU A 148 8.22 23.63 -12.74
C LEU A 148 7.14 22.55 -12.60
N VAL A 149 7.00 21.97 -11.40
CA VAL A 149 5.97 20.97 -11.11
C VAL A 149 4.57 21.55 -11.28
N ASP A 150 4.31 22.75 -10.75
CA ASP A 150 3.03 23.45 -10.90
C ASP A 150 2.75 23.75 -12.38
N ARG A 151 3.75 24.23 -13.12
CA ARG A 151 3.60 24.47 -14.56
C ARG A 151 3.21 23.18 -15.29
N ILE A 152 3.86 22.06 -14.99
CA ILE A 152 3.55 20.77 -15.63
C ILE A 152 2.15 20.31 -15.22
N MET A 153 1.86 20.24 -13.92
CA MET A 153 0.65 19.63 -13.37
C MET A 153 -0.61 20.46 -13.57
N LEU A 154 -0.50 21.80 -13.57
CA LEU A 154 -1.64 22.70 -13.69
C LEU A 154 -1.81 23.30 -15.08
N HIS A 155 -0.71 23.50 -15.83
CA HIS A 155 -0.73 24.26 -17.08
C HIS A 155 -0.30 23.48 -18.32
N ALA A 156 0.43 22.36 -18.20
CA ALA A 156 0.77 21.52 -19.35
C ALA A 156 -0.20 20.34 -19.48
N ILE A 157 -0.35 19.55 -18.41
CA ILE A 157 -1.12 18.31 -18.42
C ILE A 157 -2.63 18.55 -18.64
N PRO A 158 -3.33 19.41 -17.87
CA PRO A 158 -4.78 19.52 -18.00
C PRO A 158 -5.26 20.00 -19.39
N PRO A 159 -4.58 20.95 -20.06
CA PRO A 159 -4.91 21.30 -21.44
C PRO A 159 -4.67 20.17 -22.45
N SER A 160 -3.65 19.33 -22.28
CA SER A 160 -3.37 18.19 -23.16
C SER A 160 -4.52 17.17 -23.21
N PHE A 161 -5.38 17.14 -22.19
CA PHE A 161 -6.56 16.29 -22.12
C PHE A 161 -7.87 17.01 -22.43
N LYS A 162 -7.83 18.18 -23.09
CA LYS A 162 -9.02 18.97 -23.44
C LYS A 162 -9.03 19.35 -24.91
N GLY A 163 -10.22 19.72 -25.40
CA GLY A 163 -10.42 20.30 -26.74
C GLY A 163 -9.83 19.45 -27.87
N ALA A 164 -9.11 20.10 -28.77
CA ALA A 164 -8.50 19.47 -29.95
C ALA A 164 -7.49 18.37 -29.59
N SER A 165 -6.72 18.53 -28.50
CA SER A 165 -5.77 17.51 -28.05
C SER A 165 -6.49 16.23 -27.62
N ALA A 166 -7.58 16.34 -26.85
CA ALA A 166 -8.39 15.18 -26.47
C ALA A 166 -9.03 14.48 -27.68
N GLN A 167 -9.49 15.26 -28.66
CA GLN A 167 -10.04 14.72 -29.91
C GLN A 167 -8.96 13.97 -30.68
N HIS A 168 -7.78 14.56 -30.87
CA HIS A 168 -6.65 13.94 -31.55
C HIS A 168 -6.19 12.64 -30.87
N LEU A 169 -6.10 12.63 -29.53
CA LEU A 169 -5.79 11.43 -28.76
C LEU A 169 -6.80 10.32 -29.02
N THR A 170 -8.09 10.66 -28.98
CA THR A 170 -9.19 9.70 -29.16
C THR A 170 -9.23 9.15 -30.58
N THR A 171 -9.12 10.00 -31.60
CA THR A 171 -9.15 9.57 -33.00
C THR A 171 -7.94 8.70 -33.35
N THR A 172 -6.75 9.06 -32.86
CA THR A 172 -5.52 8.29 -33.08
C THR A 172 -5.61 6.91 -32.42
N ALA A 173 -6.05 6.85 -31.16
CA ALA A 173 -6.20 5.59 -30.44
C ALA A 173 -7.27 4.69 -31.08
N LEU A 174 -8.42 5.24 -31.48
CA LEU A 174 -9.48 4.49 -32.16
C LEU A 174 -9.04 3.97 -33.53
N ALA A 175 -8.31 4.78 -34.30
CA ALA A 175 -7.75 4.35 -35.58
C ALA A 175 -6.74 3.20 -35.39
N GLY A 176 -5.89 3.30 -34.38
CA GLY A 176 -4.97 2.22 -33.99
C GLY A 176 -5.73 0.94 -33.61
N LEU A 177 -6.75 1.05 -32.75
CA LEU A 177 -7.57 -0.08 -32.32
C LEU A 177 -8.30 -0.74 -33.50
N ALA A 178 -8.91 0.06 -34.38
CA ALA A 178 -9.59 -0.44 -35.57
C ALA A 178 -8.63 -1.20 -36.48
N ARG A 179 -7.39 -0.72 -36.65
CA ARG A 179 -6.35 -1.39 -37.44
C ARG A 179 -5.97 -2.75 -36.86
N GLU A 180 -5.72 -2.82 -35.55
CA GLU A 180 -5.36 -4.07 -34.86
C GLU A 180 -6.51 -5.10 -34.92
N LEU A 181 -7.75 -4.67 -34.68
CA LEU A 181 -8.92 -5.54 -34.80
C LEU A 181 -9.14 -6.00 -36.25
N SER A 182 -8.91 -5.13 -37.23
CA SER A 182 -9.03 -5.48 -38.66
C SER A 182 -7.94 -6.43 -39.15
N ALA A 183 -6.79 -6.47 -38.48
CA ALA A 183 -5.74 -7.47 -38.73
C ALA A 183 -6.17 -8.85 -38.22
N LEU A 184 -6.83 -8.94 -37.07
CA LEU A 184 -7.37 -10.21 -36.55
C LEU A 184 -8.47 -10.81 -37.45
N ALA A 185 -9.21 -9.96 -38.15
CA ALA A 185 -10.24 -10.37 -39.10
C ALA A 185 -9.70 -10.85 -40.46
N ARG A 186 -8.40 -10.67 -40.74
CA ARG A 186 -7.77 -11.07 -42.00
C ARG A 186 -6.80 -12.23 -41.76
N PRO A 187 -7.15 -13.48 -42.12
CA PRO A 187 -6.22 -14.59 -41.99
C PRO A 187 -5.00 -14.41 -42.91
N GLU A 188 -3.81 -14.75 -42.41
CA GLU A 188 -2.49 -14.57 -43.04
C GLU A 188 -2.28 -15.39 -44.34
N LYS A 189 -3.25 -16.22 -44.73
CA LYS A 189 -3.23 -17.03 -45.96
C LYS A 189 -4.66 -17.18 -46.49
N PRO A 190 -4.95 -16.95 -47.78
CA PRO A 190 -6.31 -17.10 -48.28
C PRO A 190 -6.66 -18.60 -48.25
N PRO A 191 -7.59 -19.05 -47.39
CA PRO A 191 -8.11 -20.39 -47.51
C PRO A 191 -9.18 -20.33 -48.59
N THR A 192 -9.45 -21.46 -49.24
CA THR A 192 -10.70 -21.66 -49.96
C THR A 192 -11.91 -21.16 -49.12
N PRO A 193 -13.03 -20.75 -49.74
CA PRO A 193 -14.19 -20.18 -49.04
C PRO A 193 -14.67 -21.01 -47.83
N ALA A 194 -14.44 -22.33 -47.85
CA ALA A 194 -14.77 -23.26 -46.77
C ALA A 194 -13.86 -23.16 -45.52
N ALA A 195 -12.59 -22.78 -45.67
CA ALA A 195 -11.65 -22.71 -44.55
C ALA A 195 -11.56 -21.31 -43.90
N ALA A 196 -12.03 -20.26 -44.59
CA ALA A 196 -12.20 -18.93 -44.00
C ALA A 196 -13.29 -18.89 -42.91
N ALA A 197 -14.36 -19.70 -43.08
CA ALA A 197 -15.44 -19.82 -42.10
C ALA A 197 -15.03 -20.60 -40.82
N ALA A 198 -13.90 -21.30 -40.84
CA ALA A 198 -13.41 -22.14 -39.74
C ALA A 198 -12.15 -21.61 -39.05
N ALA A 199 -11.61 -20.46 -39.49
CA ALA A 199 -10.41 -19.86 -38.93
C ALA A 199 -10.72 -19.16 -37.60
N THR A 200 -10.69 -19.92 -36.51
CA THR A 200 -10.78 -19.37 -35.15
C THR A 200 -9.39 -18.89 -34.72
N THR A 201 -9.18 -17.58 -34.66
CA THR A 201 -7.97 -17.00 -34.05
C THR A 201 -8.04 -17.18 -32.53
N THR A 202 -7.29 -18.14 -31.99
CA THR A 202 -7.20 -18.34 -30.54
C THR A 202 -6.24 -17.34 -29.93
N ILE A 203 -6.73 -16.51 -29.00
CA ILE A 203 -5.90 -15.61 -28.19
C ILE A 203 -5.44 -16.40 -26.96
N PRO A 204 -4.13 -16.71 -26.80
CA PRO A 204 -3.66 -17.56 -25.72
C PRO A 204 -3.82 -16.94 -24.33
N ASN A 205 -3.74 -15.60 -24.25
CA ASN A 205 -3.88 -14.85 -23.01
C ASN A 205 -4.55 -13.50 -23.27
N THR A 206 -5.82 -13.40 -22.93
CA THR A 206 -6.63 -12.20 -23.13
C THR A 206 -6.09 -10.98 -22.38
N TRP A 207 -5.52 -11.18 -21.18
CA TRP A 207 -4.96 -10.08 -20.40
C TRP A 207 -3.71 -9.50 -21.07
N LEU A 208 -2.77 -10.36 -21.49
CA LEU A 208 -1.56 -9.93 -22.20
C LEU A 208 -1.91 -9.26 -23.53
N TRP A 209 -2.87 -9.82 -24.27
CA TRP A 209 -3.34 -9.27 -25.53
C TRP A 209 -3.97 -7.89 -25.33
N LEU A 210 -4.91 -7.74 -24.37
CA LEU A 210 -5.55 -6.46 -24.10
C LEU A 210 -4.53 -5.41 -23.63
N ARG A 211 -3.59 -5.79 -22.75
CA ARG A 211 -2.52 -4.90 -22.31
C ARG A 211 -1.69 -4.40 -23.49
N HIS A 212 -1.26 -5.30 -24.38
CA HIS A 212 -0.47 -4.94 -25.55
C HIS A 212 -1.27 -4.05 -26.50
N LEU A 213 -2.51 -4.42 -26.80
CA LEU A 213 -3.42 -3.65 -27.66
C LEU A 213 -3.62 -2.22 -27.14
N LEU A 214 -3.93 -2.05 -25.86
CA LEU A 214 -4.13 -0.71 -25.29
C LEU A 214 -2.83 0.09 -25.28
N THR A 215 -1.70 -0.53 -24.98
CA THR A 215 -0.39 0.15 -24.95
C THR A 215 0.02 0.62 -26.35
N ALA A 216 -0.03 -0.28 -27.34
CA ALA A 216 0.38 0.00 -28.72
C ALA A 216 -0.52 1.04 -29.42
N THR A 217 -1.77 1.17 -29.00
CA THR A 217 -2.71 2.14 -29.59
C THR A 217 -2.69 3.50 -28.90
N THR A 218 -2.42 3.54 -27.59
CA THR A 218 -2.39 4.79 -26.82
C THR A 218 -1.01 5.45 -26.76
N GLY A 219 0.08 4.69 -26.85
CA GLY A 219 1.46 5.21 -26.86
C GLY A 219 1.70 6.24 -27.97
N PRO A 220 1.47 5.90 -29.25
CA PRO A 220 1.61 6.85 -30.36
C PRO A 220 0.65 8.04 -30.27
N ALA A 221 -0.52 7.87 -29.65
CA ALA A 221 -1.44 8.96 -29.43
C ALA A 221 -0.86 9.97 -28.42
N LEU A 222 -0.30 9.50 -27.31
CA LEU A 222 0.24 10.32 -26.23
C LEU A 222 1.61 10.94 -26.54
N TYR A 223 2.51 10.18 -27.15
CA TYR A 223 3.91 10.57 -27.37
C TYR A 223 4.22 10.94 -28.83
N GLY A 224 3.30 10.68 -29.75
CA GLY A 224 3.51 10.91 -31.18
C GLY A 224 4.54 9.93 -31.78
N PRO A 225 5.24 10.35 -32.85
CA PRO A 225 6.21 9.50 -33.55
C PRO A 225 7.43 9.08 -32.72
N ALA A 226 7.72 9.77 -31.63
CA ALA A 226 8.85 9.52 -30.73
C ALA A 226 8.42 8.79 -29.46
N ASP A 227 7.51 7.82 -29.59
CA ASP A 227 7.00 7.03 -28.46
C ASP A 227 8.12 6.21 -27.78
N PRO A 228 8.46 6.49 -26.51
CA PRO A 228 9.50 5.77 -25.80
C PRO A 228 9.11 4.30 -25.51
N PHE A 229 7.84 3.94 -25.66
CA PHE A 229 7.33 2.59 -25.43
C PHE A 229 7.12 1.78 -26.71
N ALA A 230 7.37 2.36 -27.89
CA ALA A 230 7.16 1.67 -29.16
C ALA A 230 8.25 0.63 -29.51
N GLN A 231 9.37 0.59 -28.78
CA GLN A 231 10.53 -0.26 -29.10
C GLN A 231 10.67 -1.54 -28.26
N HIS A 232 9.64 -1.97 -27.52
CA HIS A 232 9.70 -3.18 -26.67
C HIS A 232 8.45 -4.06 -26.77
#